data_AF-A0A1J5QW43-F1
#
_entry.id   AF-A0A1J5QW43-F1
#
_cell.length_a   1.000
_cell.length_b   1.000
_cell.length_c   1.000
_cell.angle_alpha   90.00
_cell.angle_beta   90.00
_cell.angle_gamma   90.00
#
_symmetry.space_group_name_H-M   'P 1'
#
loop_
_entity.id
_entity.type
_entity.pdbx_description
1 polymer ?
#
loop_
_entity_poly.entity_id
_entity_poly.type
_entity_poly.pdbx_seq_one_letter_code
_entity_poly.pdbx_strand_id
1 'polypeptide(L)' 'MHVGTTGTLQEILFGPGRQADGTLNLVGALRRAMATTGYSDLKEFQRVEVVVSPYQPH' A
#
# COMPACT_ATOMS: atom_id res chain seq x y z
N MET A 1 19.58 16.19 -1.78
CA MET A 1 19.09 14.82 -2.09
C MET A 1 18.23 14.92 -3.32
N HIS A 2 18.55 14.20 -4.39
CA HIS A 2 17.64 14.09 -5.54
C HIS A 2 16.63 13.01 -5.17
N VAL A 3 15.40 13.39 -4.79
CA VAL A 3 14.30 12.42 -4.73
C VAL A 3 14.09 12.02 -6.19
N GLY A 4 14.61 10.85 -6.58
CA GLY A 4 14.38 10.33 -7.92
C GLY A 4 12.88 10.30 -8.16
N THR A 5 12.42 10.91 -9.24
CA THR A 5 11.01 10.84 -9.61
C THR A 5 10.72 9.40 -10.03
N THR A 6 10.09 8.63 -9.13
CA THR A 6 9.78 7.20 -9.32
C THR A 6 8.81 6.94 -10.48
N GLY A 7 8.13 7.98 -10.95
CA GLY A 7 7.28 7.98 -12.14
C GLY A 7 6.46 9.25 -12.20
N THR A 8 5.57 9.33 -13.18
CA THR A 8 4.49 10.33 -13.21
C THR A 8 3.53 10.10 -12.04
N LEU A 9 2.77 11.13 -11.63
CA LEU A 9 1.73 10.97 -10.61
C LEU A 9 0.71 9.89 -10.99
N GLN A 10 0.39 9.75 -12.28
CA GLN A 10 -0.50 8.71 -12.78
C GLN A 10 0.08 7.31 -12.53
N GLU A 11 1.36 7.10 -12.80
CA GLU A 11 2.04 5.82 -12.55
C GLU A 11 2.16 5.52 -11.05
N ILE A 12 2.42 6.55 -10.23
CA ILE A 12 2.48 6.41 -8.78
C ILE A 12 1.13 5.94 -8.22
N LEU A 13 0.03 6.58 -8.63
CA LEU A 13 -1.29 6.24 -8.11
C LEU A 13 -1.86 4.96 -8.73
N PHE A 14 -1.77 4.81 -10.05
CA PHE A 14 -2.53 3.80 -10.81
C PHE A 14 -1.64 2.76 -11.53
N GLY A 15 -0.32 2.94 -11.54
CA GLY A 15 0.61 2.04 -12.21
C GLY A 15 0.74 2.31 -13.72
N PRO A 16 1.45 1.42 -14.45
CA PRO A 16 1.90 0.09 -14.01
C PRO A 16 3.02 0.13 -12.96
N GLY A 17 2.94 -0.75 -11.97
CA GLY A 17 4.02 -0.97 -11.01
C GLY A 17 5.12 -1.81 -11.65
N ARG A 18 6.05 -1.16 -12.36
CA ARG A 18 7.14 -1.84 -13.08
C ARG A 18 8.15 -2.52 -12.14
N GLN A 19 8.15 -2.13 -10.87
CA GLN A 19 9.01 -2.64 -9.81
C GLN A 19 8.15 -3.06 -8.61
N ALA A 20 8.58 -4.10 -7.89
CA ALA A 20 7.87 -4.65 -6.73
C ALA A 20 8.24 -3.96 -5.41
N ASP A 21 8.80 -2.75 -5.47
CA ASP A 21 9.28 -1.97 -4.32
C ASP A 21 8.15 -1.18 -3.61
N GLY A 22 6.92 -1.25 -4.13
CA GLY A 22 5.75 -0.60 -3.54
C GLY A 22 5.66 0.91 -3.79
N THR A 23 6.52 1.46 -4.65
CA THR A 23 6.57 2.91 -4.93
C THR A 23 5.57 3.37 -5.99
N LEU A 24 5.02 2.43 -6.76
CA LEU A 24 4.07 2.66 -7.85
C LEU A 24 2.80 1.83 -7.65
N ASN A 25 1.72 2.23 -8.32
CA ASN A 25 0.41 1.57 -8.25
C ASN A 25 -0.13 1.47 -6.81
N LEU A 26 -0.12 2.59 -6.08
CA LEU A 26 -0.60 2.69 -4.69
C LEU A 26 -2.08 2.28 -4.57
N VAL A 27 -2.92 2.63 -5.55
CA VAL A 27 -4.35 2.24 -5.56
C VAL A 27 -4.51 0.73 -5.73
N GLY A 28 -3.72 0.11 -6.63
CA GLY A 28 -3.72 -1.33 -6.79
C GLY A 28 -3.15 -2.07 -5.58
N ALA A 29 -2.15 -1.50 -4.91
CA ALA A 29 -1.61 -2.02 -3.66
C ALA A 29 -2.67 -1.99 -2.54
N LEU A 30 -3.39 -0.87 -2.39
CA LEU A 30 -4.50 -0.76 -1.44
C LEU A 30 -5.61 -1.76 -1.74
N ARG A 31 -6.05 -1.90 -3.00
CA ARG A 31 -7.05 -2.91 -3.39
C ARG A 31 -6.61 -4.33 -3.06
N ARG A 32 -5.33 -4.67 -3.29
CA ARG A 32 -4.79 -5.98 -2.92
C ARG A 32 -4.82 -6.17 -1.40
N ALA A 33 -4.39 -5.19 -0.62
CA ALA A 33 -4.42 -5.26 0.84
C ALA A 33 -5.85 -5.46 1.38
N MET A 34 -6.83 -4.72 0.84
CA MET A 34 -8.24 -4.89 1.17
C MET A 34 -8.74 -6.29 0.80
N ALA A 35 -8.43 -6.78 -0.40
CA ALA A 35 -8.82 -8.13 -0.83
C ALA A 35 -8.19 -9.24 0.05
N THR A 36 -6.92 -9.11 0.44
CA THR A 36 -6.23 -10.10 1.28
C THR A 36 -6.75 -10.13 2.72
N THR A 37 -7.33 -9.01 3.19
CA THR A 37 -7.89 -8.87 4.54
C THR A 37 -9.42 -9.04 4.57
N GLY A 38 -10.06 -9.28 3.42
CA GLY A 38 -11.49 -9.56 3.32
C GLY A 38 -12.40 -8.34 3.20
N TYR A 39 -11.84 -7.16 2.88
CA TYR A 39 -12.60 -5.91 2.77
C TYR A 39 -12.83 -5.51 1.31
N SER A 40 -14.04 -5.02 1.02
CA SER A 40 -14.43 -4.48 -0.29
C SER A 40 -14.74 -2.99 -0.25
N ASP A 41 -14.84 -2.42 0.95
CA ASP A 41 -15.11 -0.99 1.20
C ASP A 41 -14.02 -0.37 2.08
N LEU A 42 -13.66 0.88 1.78
CA LEU A 42 -12.57 1.57 2.46
C LEU A 42 -12.91 1.93 3.91
N LYS A 43 -14.18 2.22 4.23
CA LYS A 43 -14.58 2.53 5.60
C LYS A 43 -14.53 1.29 6.47
N GLU A 44 -14.94 0.14 5.94
CA GLU A 44 -14.81 -1.12 6.66
C GLU A 44 -13.34 -1.52 6.83
N PHE A 45 -12.50 -1.30 5.81
CA PHE A 45 -11.07 -1.58 5.90
C PHE A 45 -10.35 -0.79 6.99
N GLN A 46 -10.84 0.40 7.37
CA GLN A 46 -10.28 1.18 8.50
C GLN A 46 -10.37 0.45 9.85
N ARG A 47 -11.18 -0.61 9.95
CA ARG A 47 -11.35 -1.45 11.15
C ARG A 47 -10.53 -2.74 11.11
N VAL A 48 -9.64 -2.92 10.13
CA VAL A 48 -8.80 -4.12 10.01
C VAL A 48 -7.96 -4.35 11.27
N GLU A 49 -7.80 -5.62 11.65
CA GLU A 49 -6.91 -6.00 12.74
C GLU A 49 -5.46 -5.68 12.39
N VAL A 50 -4.73 -5.07 13.33
CA VAL A 50 -3.31 -4.68 13.16
C VAL A 50 -2.49 -5.33 14.27
N VAL A 51 -1.34 -5.88 13.90
CA VAL A 51 -0.32 -6.38 14.83
C VAL A 51 0.88 -5.44 14.86
N VAL A 52 1.50 -5.25 16.02
CA VAL A 52 2.71 -4.42 16.17
C VAL A 52 3.95 -5.32 16.10
N SER A 53 4.97 -4.89 15.36
CA SER A 53 6.28 -5.55 15.27
C SER A 53 7.41 -4.51 15.36
N PRO A 54 8.51 -4.75 16.10
CA PRO A 54 8.79 -5.86 17.01
C PRO A 54 8.20 -5.63 18.42
N TYR A 55 7.65 -6.69 19.01
CA TYR A 55 7.29 -6.72 20.44
C TYR A 55 8.57 -6.71 21.28
N GLN A 56 8.93 -5.57 21.87
CA GLN A 56 9.83 -5.53 23.03
C GLN A 56 8.97 -5.51 24.30
N PRO A 57 8.64 -6.68 24.88
CA PRO A 57 8.21 -6.73 26.26
C PRO A 57 9.44 -6.45 27.14
N HIS A 58 9.30 -5.50 28.05
CA HIS A 58 10.22 -5.42 29.19
C HIS A 58 9.91 -6.53 30.20
#